data_AF-A0A453M541-F1
#
_entry.id   AF-A0A453M541-F1
#
_cell.length_a   1.000
_cell.length_b   1.000
_cell.length_c   1.000
_cell.angle_alpha   90.00
_cell.angle_beta   90.00
_cell.angle_gamma   90.00
#
_symmetry.space_group_name_H-M   'P 1'
#
loop_
_entity.id
_entity.type
_entity.pdbx_description
1 polymer ?
#
loop_
_entity_poly.entity_id
_entity_poly.type
_entity_poly.pdbx_seq_one_letter_code
_entity_poly.pdbx_strand_id
1 'polypeptide(L)'
;MEWSFLEVGLILLNVSCSINAMHPKTKKILQLLRLRQIFNGVFLKVNKATINMLRRVEPYVAYGYPNLKSVRELIYKRGYGKLNKQRIPLTNNKVIEEGLGKHNIICIE
;
A
#
# COMPACT_ATOMS: atom_id res chain seq x y z
N MET A 1 -23.23 2.34 -18.06
CA MET A 1 -22.09 1.69 -18.72
C MET A 1 -20.81 2.03 -17.95
N GLU A 2 -20.74 1.73 -16.63
CA GLU A 2 -19.64 2.27 -15.79
C GLU A 2 -19.43 1.53 -14.45
N TRP A 3 -19.70 0.22 -14.39
CA TRP A 3 -19.66 -0.54 -13.11
C TRP A 3 -18.97 -1.90 -13.20
N SER A 4 -17.97 -2.05 -14.07
CA SER A 4 -17.25 -3.33 -14.29
C SER A 4 -15.73 -3.27 -14.06
N PHE A 5 -15.23 -2.35 -13.23
CA PHE A 5 -13.83 -2.32 -12.77
C PHE A 5 -13.66 -2.66 -11.28
N LEU A 6 -14.49 -3.58 -10.78
CA LEU A 6 -14.53 -3.99 -9.36
C LEU A 6 -13.81 -5.31 -9.07
N GLU A 7 -13.02 -5.83 -10.00
CA GLU A 7 -12.26 -7.04 -9.76
C GLU A 7 -10.86 -6.65 -9.28
N VAL A 8 -10.68 -6.74 -7.95
CA VAL A 8 -9.53 -6.29 -7.13
C VAL A 8 -9.19 -4.79 -7.21
N GLY A 9 -10.09 -3.95 -6.70
CA GLY A 9 -9.82 -2.53 -6.46
C GLY A 9 -8.65 -2.34 -5.49
N LEU A 10 -7.42 -2.26 -6.02
CA LEU A 10 -6.21 -1.93 -5.29
C LEU A 10 -5.84 -0.50 -5.64
N ILE A 11 -5.76 0.37 -4.64
CA ILE A 11 -5.35 1.76 -4.83
C ILE A 11 -3.95 1.93 -4.26
N LEU A 12 -3.03 2.49 -5.06
CA LEU A 12 -1.72 2.94 -4.58
C LEU A 12 -1.87 4.32 -3.97
N LEU A 13 -1.51 4.48 -2.71
CA LEU A 13 -1.57 5.74 -1.98
C LEU A 13 -0.18 6.23 -1.63
N ASN A 14 0.15 7.46 -2.04
CA ASN A 14 1.39 8.14 -1.68
C ASN A 14 1.11 9.45 -0.93
N VAL A 15 1.92 9.74 0.09
CA VAL A 15 1.89 11.02 0.80
C VAL A 15 2.73 12.04 0.03
N SER A 16 2.10 13.14 -0.39
CA SER A 16 2.72 14.18 -1.23
C SER A 16 3.24 15.39 -0.45
N CYS A 17 2.83 15.56 0.81
CA CYS A 17 3.05 16.79 1.57
C CYS A 17 3.61 16.54 2.98
N SER A 18 4.22 17.58 3.53
CA SER A 18 4.88 17.55 4.85
C SER A 18 3.91 17.25 6.00
N ILE A 19 4.26 16.25 6.80
CA ILE A 19 3.43 15.68 7.88
C ILE A 19 3.39 16.52 9.17
N ASN A 20 4.23 17.55 9.26
CA ASN A 20 4.46 18.30 10.51
C ASN A 20 3.31 19.26 10.86
N ALA A 21 2.56 19.75 9.88
CA ALA A 21 1.50 20.75 10.05
C ALA A 21 0.09 20.20 9.75
N MET A 22 -0.17 18.91 10.05
CA MET A 22 -1.47 18.28 9.80
C MET A 22 -2.37 18.30 11.04
N HIS A 23 -3.67 18.51 10.82
CA HIS A 23 -4.68 18.39 11.87
C HIS A 23 -4.64 16.99 12.51
N PRO A 24 -4.77 16.84 13.84
CA PRO A 24 -4.60 15.57 14.53
C PRO A 24 -5.56 14.47 14.07
N LYS A 25 -6.78 14.82 13.63
CA LYS A 25 -7.73 13.85 13.03
C LYS A 25 -7.19 13.26 11.73
N THR A 26 -6.66 14.09 10.83
CA THR A 26 -6.06 13.67 9.55
C THR A 26 -4.83 12.80 9.81
N LYS A 27 -3.97 13.21 10.75
CA LYS A 27 -2.80 12.43 11.16
C LYS A 27 -3.16 11.04 11.66
N LYS A 28 -4.24 10.90 12.46
CA LYS A 28 -4.75 9.59 12.90
C LYS A 28 -5.25 8.73 11.72
N ILE A 29 -5.95 9.32 10.74
CA ILE A 29 -6.41 8.59 9.56
C ILE A 29 -5.22 8.06 8.75
N LEU A 30 -4.20 8.90 8.49
CA LEU A 30 -2.99 8.47 7.79
C LEU A 30 -2.23 7.37 8.54
N GLN A 31 -2.18 7.44 9.87
CA GLN A 31 -1.59 6.38 10.70
C GLN A 31 -2.34 5.05 10.58
N LEU A 32 -3.68 5.06 10.52
CA LEU A 32 -4.49 3.86 10.29
C LEU A 32 -4.22 3.25 8.91
N LEU A 33 -4.00 4.09 7.89
CA LEU A 33 -3.60 3.67 6.55
C LEU A 33 -2.12 3.24 6.44
N ARG A 34 -1.36 3.26 7.55
CA ARG A 34 0.09 2.98 7.63
C ARG A 34 0.99 3.98 6.88
N LEU A 35 0.46 5.16 6.54
CA LEU A 35 1.17 6.25 5.87
C LEU A 35 1.80 7.19 6.91
N ARG A 36 3.00 6.84 7.40
CA ARG A 36 3.72 7.59 8.45
C ARG A 36 4.78 8.55 7.95
N GLN A 37 5.25 8.38 6.71
CA GLN A 37 6.35 9.15 6.12
C GLN A 37 5.95 9.62 4.71
N ILE A 38 6.61 10.69 4.25
CA ILE A 38 6.46 11.20 2.88
C ILE A 38 6.98 10.14 1.90
N PHE A 39 6.36 10.02 0.73
CA PHE A 39 6.69 9.02 -0.31
C PHE A 39 6.51 7.55 0.11
N ASN A 40 5.85 7.27 1.24
CA ASN A 40 5.41 5.92 1.53
C ASN A 40 4.21 5.56 0.66
N GLY A 41 4.31 4.40 0.01
CA GLY A 41 3.27 3.79 -0.81
C GLY A 41 2.62 2.61 -0.09
N VAL A 42 1.29 2.57 -0.03
CA VAL A 42 0.54 1.39 0.45
C VAL A 42 -0.53 1.01 -0.57
N PHE A 43 -0.67 -0.30 -0.79
CA PHE A 43 -1.75 -0.87 -1.57
C PHE A 43 -2.96 -1.14 -0.65
N LEU A 44 -4.11 -0.54 -0.95
CA LEU A 44 -5.35 -0.74 -0.19
C LEU A 44 -6.43 -1.36 -1.05
N LYS A 45 -7.16 -2.32 -0.47
CA LYS A 45 -8.42 -2.81 -1.04
C LYS A 45 -9.51 -1.74 -0.90
N VAL A 46 -10.22 -1.50 -1.98
CA VAL A 46 -11.34 -0.56 -2.03
C VAL A 46 -12.53 -1.16 -1.27
N ASN A 47 -13.01 -0.40 -0.29
CA ASN A 47 -14.20 -0.68 0.50
C ASN A 47 -14.91 0.66 0.76
N LYS A 48 -16.21 0.64 1.07
CA LYS A 48 -16.98 1.86 1.35
C LYS A 48 -16.35 2.70 2.48
N ALA A 49 -15.84 2.04 3.51
CA ALA A 49 -15.13 2.68 4.62
C ALA A 49 -13.80 3.32 4.19
N THR A 50 -13.00 2.64 3.35
CA THR A 50 -11.70 3.18 2.89
C THR A 50 -11.91 4.38 1.97
N ILE A 51 -12.91 4.36 1.09
CA ILE A 51 -13.28 5.52 0.26
C ILE A 51 -13.65 6.73 1.14
N ASN A 52 -14.43 6.53 2.20
CA ASN A 52 -14.81 7.63 3.09
C ASN A 52 -13.61 8.21 3.87
N MET A 53 -12.66 7.35 4.26
CA MET A 53 -11.40 7.80 4.85
C MET A 53 -10.56 8.60 3.84
N LEU A 54 -10.46 8.12 2.59
CA LEU A 54 -9.71 8.78 1.52
C LEU A 54 -10.24 10.16 1.19
N ARG A 55 -11.56 10.34 1.08
CA ARG A 55 -12.19 11.66 0.85
C ARG A 55 -11.79 12.70 1.90
N ARG A 56 -11.54 12.29 3.15
CA ARG A 56 -11.12 13.21 4.23
C ARG A 56 -9.65 13.60 4.16
N VAL A 57 -8.81 12.79 3.52
CA VAL A 57 -7.36 13.00 3.42
C VAL A 57 -6.89 13.35 2.01
N GLU A 58 -7.81 13.42 1.05
CA GLU A 58 -7.60 13.73 -0.36
C GLU A 58 -6.59 14.86 -0.64
N PRO A 59 -6.58 16.01 0.05
CA PRO A 59 -5.59 17.06 -0.22
C PRO A 59 -4.14 16.68 0.15
N TYR A 60 -3.93 15.62 0.94
CA TYR A 60 -2.63 15.22 1.46
C TYR A 60 -2.07 13.93 0.83
N VAL A 61 -2.89 13.20 0.07
CA VAL A 61 -2.51 11.93 -0.55
C VAL A 61 -2.87 11.90 -2.03
N ALA A 62 -1.92 11.46 -2.84
CA ALA A 62 -2.15 11.11 -4.23
C ALA A 62 -2.50 9.62 -4.32
N TYR A 63 -3.57 9.30 -5.06
CA TYR A 63 -4.01 7.92 -5.19
C TYR A 63 -4.51 7.57 -6.59
N GLY A 64 -4.32 6.32 -7.00
CA GLY A 64 -4.72 5.83 -8.31
C GLY A 64 -4.64 4.31 -8.44
N TYR A 65 -5.19 3.79 -9.53
CA TYR A 65 -5.11 2.37 -9.86
C TYR A 65 -3.75 2.04 -10.46
N PRO A 66 -3.01 1.09 -9.88
CA PRO A 66 -1.69 0.73 -10.37
C PRO A 66 -1.79 -0.20 -11.59
N ASN A 67 -0.82 -0.09 -12.50
CA ASN A 67 -0.64 -1.04 -13.59
C ASN A 67 0.20 -2.24 -13.11
N LEU A 68 -0.05 -3.44 -13.64
CA LEU A 68 0.68 -4.67 -13.31
C LEU A 68 2.20 -4.50 -13.43
N LYS A 69 2.67 -3.85 -14.52
CA LYS A 69 4.10 -3.55 -14.71
C LYS A 69 4.66 -2.70 -13.57
N SER A 70 3.95 -1.65 -13.18
CA SER A 70 4.36 -0.74 -12.11
C SER A 70 4.36 -1.42 -10.75
N VAL A 71 3.36 -2.28 -10.46
CA VAL A 71 3.33 -3.08 -9.23
C VAL A 71 4.55 -3.99 -9.16
N ARG A 72 4.84 -4.72 -10.24
CA ARG A 72 5.99 -5.62 -10.32
C ARG A 72 7.30 -4.86 -10.08
N GLU A 73 7.53 -3.76 -10.78
CA GLU A 73 8.73 -2.92 -10.59
C GLU A 73 8.84 -2.36 -9.16
N LEU A 74 7.73 -1.96 -8.54
CA LEU A 74 7.73 -1.47 -7.16
C LEU A 74 8.11 -2.56 -6.16
N ILE A 75 7.59 -3.77 -6.32
CA ILE A 75 7.92 -4.90 -5.43
C ILE A 75 9.39 -5.31 -5.63
N TYR A 76 9.90 -5.35 -6.86
CA TYR A 76 11.32 -5.67 -7.09
C TYR A 76 12.27 -4.59 -6.56
N LYS A 77 11.98 -3.30 -6.78
CA LYS A 77 12.88 -2.20 -6.40
C LYS A 77 12.76 -1.81 -4.93
N ARG A 78 11.56 -1.88 -4.36
CA ARG A 78 11.22 -1.35 -3.02
C ARG A 78 10.41 -2.33 -2.17
N GLY A 79 10.31 -3.60 -2.56
CA GLY A 79 9.62 -4.62 -1.79
C GLY A 79 10.41 -5.04 -0.57
N TYR A 80 9.75 -4.99 0.59
CA TYR A 80 10.29 -5.51 1.84
C TYR A 80 9.27 -6.44 2.47
N GLY A 81 9.73 -7.59 2.93
CA GLY A 81 8.97 -8.51 3.75
C GLY A 81 9.06 -8.12 5.22
N LYS A 82 8.00 -8.39 5.98
CA LYS A 82 8.03 -8.33 7.44
C LYS A 82 8.13 -9.73 8.00
N LEU A 83 9.34 -10.17 8.33
CA LEU A 83 9.63 -11.50 8.86
C LEU A 83 10.16 -11.35 10.29
N ASN A 84 9.59 -12.07 11.25
CA ASN A 84 9.97 -11.96 12.69
C ASN A 84 9.96 -10.50 13.22
N LYS A 85 9.00 -9.69 12.76
CA LYS A 85 8.87 -8.24 13.02
C LYS A 85 10.00 -7.35 12.47
N GLN A 86 10.98 -7.93 11.78
CA GLN A 86 12.06 -7.21 11.10
C GLN A 86 11.71 -6.93 9.63
N ARG A 87 12.28 -5.86 9.08
CA ARG A 87 12.11 -5.48 7.68
C ARG A 87 13.25 -6.08 6.88
N ILE A 88 12.96 -7.09 6.08
CA ILE A 88 13.95 -7.82 5.27
C ILE A 88 13.68 -7.52 3.79
N PRO A 89 14.71 -7.16 2.99
CA PRO A 89 14.53 -6.96 1.55
C PRO A 89 14.14 -8.28 0.86
N LEU A 90 13.23 -8.21 -0.12
CA LEU A 90 12.77 -9.37 -0.88
C LEU A 90 13.77 -9.69 -2.01
N THR A 91 14.96 -10.19 -1.66
CA THR A 91 15.99 -10.55 -2.64
C THR A 91 15.85 -11.98 -3.18
N ASN A 92 15.39 -12.91 -2.35
CA ASN A 92 15.28 -14.33 -2.68
C ASN A 92 13.88 -14.86 -2.40
N ASN A 93 13.39 -15.78 -3.24
CA ASN A 93 12.09 -16.43 -3.07
C ASN A 93 11.98 -17.21 -1.75
N LYS A 94 13.10 -17.69 -1.18
CA LYS A 94 13.12 -18.34 0.14
C LYS A 94 12.52 -17.47 1.25
N VAL A 95 12.75 -16.15 1.21
CA VAL A 95 12.20 -15.20 2.20
C VAL A 95 10.68 -15.09 2.07
N ILE A 96 10.16 -15.23 0.85
CA ILE A 96 8.73 -15.21 0.56
C ILE A 96 8.09 -16.52 1.02
N GLU A 97 8.68 -17.65 0.69
CA GLU A 97 8.21 -18.98 1.07
C GLU A 97 8.16 -19.15 2.60
N GLU A 98 9.20 -18.70 3.33
CA GLU A 98 9.23 -18.76 4.80
C GLU A 98 8.10 -17.92 5.44
N GLY A 99 7.79 -16.75 4.87
CA GLY A 99 6.77 -15.85 5.42
C GLY A 99 5.34 -16.15 4.95
N LEU A 100 5.17 -16.55 3.70
CA LEU A 100 3.87 -16.65 3.01
C LEU A 100 3.59 -18.05 2.44
N GLY A 101 4.44 -19.06 2.71
CA GLY A 101 4.21 -20.43 2.26
C GLY A 101 2.89 -21.02 2.75
N LYS A 102 2.40 -20.59 3.92
CA LYS A 102 1.07 -20.94 4.43
C LYS A 102 -0.09 -20.45 3.57
N HIS A 103 0.14 -19.42 2.77
CA HIS A 103 -0.84 -18.81 1.86
C HIS A 103 -0.66 -19.27 0.41
N ASN A 104 0.13 -20.33 0.17
CA ASN A 104 0.48 -20.84 -1.17
C ASN A 104 1.18 -19.80 -2.07
N ILE A 105 1.89 -18.82 -1.48
CA ILE A 105 2.69 -17.84 -2.23
C ILE A 105 4.15 -18.24 -2.10
N ILE A 106 4.73 -18.74 -3.19
CA ILE A 106 6.08 -19.33 -3.24
C ILE A 106 7.08 -18.33 -3.82
N CYS A 107 6.65 -17.54 -4.80
CA CYS A 107 7.49 -16.63 -5.57
C CYS A 107 6.90 -15.22 -5.59
N ILE A 108 7.72 -14.26 -6.02
CA ILE A 108 7.32 -12.87 -6.28
C ILE A 108 6.52 -12.71 -7.58
N GLU A 109 6.52 -13.73 -8.44
CA GLU A 109 5.96 -13.70 -9.79
C GLU A 109 4.43 -13.83 -9.83
#